data_AF-A0A4P5ZS11-F1
#
_entry.id   AF-A0A4P5ZS11-F1
#
_cell.length_a   1.000
_cell.length_b   1.000
_cell.length_c   1.000
_cell.angle_alpha   90.00
_cell.angle_beta   90.00
_cell.angle_gamma   90.00
#
_symmetry.space_group_name_H-M   'P 1'
#
loop_
_entity.id
_entity.type
_entity.pdbx_description
1 polymer ?
#
loop_
_entity_poly.entity_id
_entity_poly.type
_entity_poly.pdbx_seq_one_letter_code
_entity_poly.pdbx_strand_id
1 'polypeptide(L)'
;MLKTSKNKSDPFRPVVKLYFLVAILMLILRTLTAVFLPYTHQTHAFPTHLRLDGLTLGVLMAYLYNFHYPKVINFINSYRKVILISSIILISPCLFFELEKSQFLQSLGITIIEFGFAGLIISLIFWETNFPPLIEQLFNQIIDILAVIGLSSYSIYLWHMAVIRWGIEGFYRLFPNTSIHFVVEFWLYFFVSICLGLLMAKLVENPTQKLRNWLYPPKS
;
A
#
# COMPACT_ATOMS: atom_id res chain seq x y z
N MET A 1 8.98 -21.42 12.11
CA MET A 1 7.57 -21.81 12.32
C MET A 1 6.97 -20.94 13.40
N LEU A 2 5.99 -20.09 13.08
CA LEU A 2 5.20 -19.37 14.08
C LEU A 2 4.44 -20.41 14.91
N LYS A 3 4.64 -20.42 16.24
CA LYS A 3 3.83 -21.24 17.14
C LYS A 3 2.40 -20.71 17.08
N THR A 4 1.51 -21.45 16.44
CA THR A 4 0.07 -21.16 16.45
C THR A 4 -0.44 -21.23 17.88
N SER A 5 -1.39 -20.37 18.23
CA SER A 5 -2.06 -20.41 19.53
C SER A 5 -2.65 -21.80 19.77
N LYS A 6 -2.64 -22.26 21.04
CA LYS A 6 -3.32 -23.50 21.44
C LYS A 6 -4.84 -23.41 21.22
N ASN A 7 -5.38 -22.19 21.16
CA ASN A 7 -6.78 -21.97 20.86
C ASN A 7 -7.02 -22.06 19.34
N LYS A 8 -7.75 -23.09 18.91
CA LYS A 8 -8.09 -23.31 17.50
C LYS A 8 -9.02 -22.23 16.91
N SER A 9 -9.79 -21.52 17.74
CA SER A 9 -10.67 -20.43 17.24
C SER A 9 -9.94 -19.12 16.97
N ASP A 10 -8.74 -18.95 17.53
CA ASP A 10 -7.88 -17.78 17.30
C ASP A 10 -6.39 -18.23 17.21
N PRO A 11 -6.04 -18.94 16.12
CA PRO A 11 -4.71 -19.53 15.96
C PRO A 11 -3.61 -18.48 15.71
N PHE A 12 -3.99 -17.30 15.18
CA PHE A 12 -3.07 -16.23 14.76
C PHE A 12 -2.95 -15.08 15.76
N ARG A 13 -3.48 -15.21 16.99
CA ARG A 13 -3.27 -14.26 18.09
C ARG A 13 -1.82 -13.73 18.26
N PRO A 14 -0.75 -14.52 18.03
CA PRO A 14 0.63 -14.01 18.09
C PRO A 14 0.94 -12.86 17.11
N VAL A 15 0.17 -12.69 16.03
CA VAL A 15 0.33 -11.60 15.05
C VAL A 15 0.30 -10.23 15.73
N VAL A 16 -0.55 -10.04 16.74
CA VAL A 16 -0.63 -8.77 17.48
C VAL A 16 0.70 -8.45 18.17
N LYS A 17 1.28 -9.43 18.88
CA LYS A 17 2.59 -9.25 19.54
C LYS A 17 3.72 -9.05 18.55
N LEU A 18 3.68 -9.80 17.44
CA LEU A 18 4.65 -9.69 16.37
C LEU A 18 4.64 -8.29 15.75
N TYR A 19 3.45 -7.72 15.50
CA TYR A 19 3.30 -6.37 14.99
C TYR A 19 3.99 -5.35 15.89
N PHE A 20 3.65 -5.32 17.19
CA PHE A 20 4.26 -4.36 18.12
C PHE A 20 5.78 -4.52 18.21
N LEU A 21 6.29 -5.75 18.19
CA LEU A 21 7.73 -6.01 18.17
C LEU A 21 8.39 -5.43 16.92
N VAL A 22 7.83 -5.69 15.73
CA VAL A 22 8.35 -5.19 14.45
C VAL A 22 8.24 -3.68 14.37
N ALA A 23 7.10 -3.10 14.75
CA ALA A 23 6.87 -1.66 14.74
C ALA A 23 7.88 -0.90 15.61
N ILE A 24 8.12 -1.37 16.84
CA ILE A 24 9.11 -0.77 17.75
C ILE A 24 10.51 -0.90 17.15
N LEU A 25 10.90 -2.10 16.69
CA LEU A 25 12.22 -2.32 16.11
C LEU A 25 12.45 -1.43 14.89
N MET A 26 11.48 -1.31 14.00
CA MET A 26 11.60 -0.49 12.78
C MET A 26 11.58 1.00 13.07
N LEU A 27 10.81 1.45 14.06
CA LEU A 27 10.88 2.84 14.51
C LEU A 27 12.27 3.17 15.07
N ILE A 28 12.85 2.28 15.89
CA ILE A 28 14.22 2.46 16.40
C ILE A 28 15.21 2.51 15.23
N LEU A 29 15.18 1.53 14.32
CA LEU A 29 16.11 1.48 13.19
C LEU A 29 15.98 2.70 12.27
N ARG A 30 14.76 3.15 11.95
CA ARG A 30 14.56 4.38 11.16
C ARG A 30 15.08 5.62 11.88
N THR A 31 14.83 5.73 13.18
CA THR A 31 15.32 6.87 13.97
C THR A 31 16.85 6.89 14.00
N LEU A 32 17.48 5.73 14.22
CA LEU A 32 18.94 5.61 14.15
C LEU A 32 19.46 5.96 12.75
N THR A 33 18.81 5.48 11.70
CA THR A 33 19.19 5.77 10.30
C THR A 33 19.11 7.27 10.02
N ALA A 34 18.00 7.92 10.39
CA ALA A 34 17.77 9.36 10.18
C ALA A 34 18.72 10.27 10.98
N VAL A 35 19.23 9.80 12.12
CA VAL A 35 20.15 10.56 12.97
C VAL A 35 21.61 10.35 12.57
N PHE A 36 22.01 9.12 12.24
CA PHE A 36 23.42 8.77 12.07
C PHE A 36 23.89 8.68 10.62
N LEU A 37 22.99 8.58 9.64
CA LEU A 37 23.36 8.46 8.23
C LEU A 37 22.87 9.66 7.42
N PRO A 38 23.65 10.11 6.42
CA PRO A 38 23.17 11.10 5.48
C PRO A 38 22.01 10.54 4.64
N TYR A 39 21.07 11.41 4.30
CA TYR A 39 19.93 11.02 3.49
C TYR A 39 20.37 10.59 2.09
N THR A 40 19.99 9.38 1.72
CA THR A 40 19.91 8.93 0.33
C THR A 40 18.68 8.04 0.20
N HIS A 41 18.07 8.00 -0.99
CA HIS A 41 16.95 7.09 -1.26
C HIS A 41 17.33 5.62 -0.99
N GLN A 42 18.60 5.26 -1.21
CA GLN A 42 19.11 3.91 -0.94
C GLN A 42 19.24 3.58 0.55
N THR A 43 19.51 4.57 1.40
CA THR A 43 19.66 4.35 2.85
C THR A 43 18.34 4.48 3.61
N HIS A 44 17.42 5.34 3.17
CA HIS A 44 16.21 5.67 3.93
C HIS A 44 14.91 5.17 3.28
N ALA A 45 14.84 5.12 1.94
CA ALA A 45 13.59 4.82 1.24
C ALA A 45 13.49 3.35 0.80
N PHE A 46 14.54 2.81 0.19
CA PHE A 46 14.55 1.47 -0.41
C PHE A 46 14.78 0.28 0.52
N PRO A 47 15.45 0.38 1.68
CA PRO A 47 15.70 -0.81 2.49
C PRO A 47 14.40 -1.39 3.04
N THR A 48 14.08 -2.62 2.62
CA THR A 48 12.84 -3.31 3.01
C THR A 48 12.68 -3.42 4.52
N HIS A 49 13.79 -3.62 5.24
CA HIS A 49 13.75 -3.73 6.69
C HIS A 49 13.09 -2.50 7.31
N LEU A 50 13.40 -1.27 6.87
CA LEU A 50 12.79 -0.03 7.37
C LEU A 50 11.29 0.16 7.04
N ARG A 51 10.67 -0.80 6.35
CA ARG A 51 9.26 -0.76 5.89
C ARG A 51 8.42 -1.95 6.37
N LEU A 52 9.00 -2.85 7.16
CA LEU A 52 8.32 -4.07 7.60
C LEU A 52 7.14 -3.80 8.55
N ASP A 53 7.15 -2.67 9.24
CA ASP A 53 6.05 -2.24 10.11
C ASP A 53 4.76 -1.97 9.32
N GLY A 54 4.83 -1.25 8.20
CA GLY A 54 3.68 -1.07 7.31
C GLY A 54 3.11 -2.39 6.76
N LEU A 55 3.97 -3.32 6.35
CA LEU A 55 3.54 -4.64 5.89
C LEU A 55 2.87 -5.46 7.01
N THR A 56 3.45 -5.45 8.21
CA THR A 56 2.89 -6.16 9.36
C THR A 56 1.61 -5.51 9.89
N LEU A 57 1.44 -4.19 9.73
CA LEU A 57 0.18 -3.48 9.98
C LEU A 57 -0.92 -3.99 9.05
N GLY A 58 -0.64 -4.16 7.76
CA GLY A 58 -1.58 -4.78 6.81
C GLY A 58 -1.98 -6.20 7.22
N VAL A 59 -1.02 -7.02 7.67
CA VAL A 59 -1.29 -8.37 8.19
C VAL A 59 -2.16 -8.31 9.46
N LEU A 60 -1.89 -7.36 10.36
CA LEU A 60 -2.71 -7.14 11.55
C LEU A 60 -4.15 -6.75 11.17
N MET A 61 -4.34 -5.86 10.20
CA MET A 61 -5.66 -5.49 9.70
C MET A 61 -6.41 -6.69 9.11
N ALA A 62 -5.74 -7.50 8.29
CA ALA A 62 -6.33 -8.72 7.75
C ALA A 62 -6.71 -9.70 8.86
N TYR A 63 -5.86 -9.87 9.89
CA TYR A 63 -6.18 -10.68 11.06
C TYR A 63 -7.41 -10.16 11.81
N LEU A 64 -7.48 -8.85 12.06
CA LEU A 64 -8.62 -8.23 12.73
C LEU A 64 -9.91 -8.40 11.92
N TYR A 65 -9.84 -8.21 10.60
CA TYR A 65 -10.97 -8.39 9.70
C TYR A 65 -11.47 -9.84 9.69
N ASN A 66 -10.57 -10.84 9.58
CA ASN A 66 -10.98 -12.23 9.45
C ASN A 66 -11.38 -12.91 10.77
N PHE A 67 -10.74 -12.55 11.90
CA PHE A 67 -10.95 -13.24 13.19
C PHE A 67 -11.75 -12.43 14.21
N HIS A 68 -11.82 -11.10 14.06
CA HIS A 68 -12.46 -10.20 15.02
C HIS A 68 -13.50 -9.27 14.38
N TYR A 69 -14.02 -9.65 13.20
CA TYR A 69 -14.97 -8.86 12.40
C TYR A 69 -16.06 -8.15 13.22
N PRO A 70 -16.86 -8.84 14.07
CA PRO A 70 -18.01 -8.20 14.72
C PRO A 70 -17.60 -7.09 15.70
N LYS A 71 -16.43 -7.23 16.35
CA LYS A 71 -15.92 -6.21 17.26
C LYS A 71 -15.37 -5.01 16.49
N VAL A 72 -14.66 -5.29 15.40
CA VAL A 72 -14.03 -4.27 14.55
C VAL A 72 -15.10 -3.40 13.87
N ILE A 73 -16.11 -4.01 13.26
CA ILE A 73 -17.18 -3.26 12.59
C ILE A 73 -17.97 -2.39 13.57
N ASN A 74 -18.30 -2.91 14.76
CA ASN A 74 -19.00 -2.13 15.79
C ASN A 74 -18.18 -0.91 16.23
N PHE A 75 -16.89 -1.11 16.50
CA PHE A 75 -15.98 -0.01 16.85
C PHE A 75 -15.90 1.05 15.75
N ILE A 76 -15.73 0.62 14.49
CA ILE A 76 -15.61 1.53 13.37
C ILE A 76 -16.91 2.29 13.16
N ASN A 77 -18.06 1.62 13.18
CA ASN A 77 -19.36 2.29 13.01
C ASN A 77 -19.61 3.33 14.12
N SER A 78 -19.18 3.07 15.35
CA SER A 78 -19.29 4.04 16.45
C SER A 78 -18.38 5.25 16.30
N TYR A 79 -17.17 5.09 15.75
CA TYR A 79 -16.14 6.13 15.72
C TYR A 79 -15.71 6.58 14.31
N ARG A 80 -16.44 6.19 13.27
CA ARG A 80 -16.03 6.34 11.86
C ARG A 80 -15.58 7.75 11.49
N LYS A 81 -16.36 8.76 11.86
CA LYS A 81 -16.02 10.17 11.57
C LYS A 81 -14.70 10.58 12.23
N VAL A 82 -14.50 10.16 13.49
CA VAL A 82 -13.26 10.42 14.24
C VAL A 82 -12.09 9.71 13.56
N ILE A 83 -12.25 8.44 13.19
CA ILE A 83 -11.21 7.64 12.51
C ILE A 83 -10.85 8.27 11.16
N LEU A 84 -11.83 8.70 10.35
CA LEU A 84 -11.60 9.35 9.07
C LEU A 84 -10.87 10.67 9.21
N ILE A 85 -11.33 11.54 10.11
CA ILE A 85 -10.69 12.84 10.38
C ILE A 85 -9.26 12.62 10.89
N SER A 86 -9.06 11.70 11.84
CA SER A 86 -7.72 11.38 12.32
C SER A 86 -6.85 10.81 11.22
N SER A 87 -7.41 9.99 10.31
CA SER A 87 -6.66 9.43 9.18
C SER A 87 -6.15 10.52 8.25
N ILE A 88 -7.01 11.50 7.91
CA ILE A 88 -6.62 12.65 7.08
C ILE A 88 -5.54 13.47 7.77
N ILE A 89 -5.68 13.73 9.08
CA ILE A 89 -4.68 14.47 9.87
C ILE A 89 -3.34 13.72 9.87
N LEU A 90 -3.35 12.41 10.07
CA LEU A 90 -2.15 11.58 10.11
C LEU A 90 -1.47 11.44 8.73
N ILE A 91 -2.22 11.55 7.62
CA ILE A 91 -1.66 11.55 6.26
C ILE A 91 -1.11 12.94 5.88
N SER A 92 -1.66 14.01 6.45
CA SER A 92 -1.33 15.39 6.10
C SER A 92 0.17 15.76 6.14
N PRO A 93 1.06 15.16 6.97
CA PRO A 93 2.49 15.47 6.92
C PRO A 93 3.12 15.28 5.54
N CYS A 94 2.60 14.37 4.70
CA CYS A 94 3.06 14.20 3.31
C CYS A 94 2.92 15.46 2.45
N LEU A 95 2.04 16.39 2.82
CA LEU A 95 1.77 17.60 2.04
C LEU A 95 2.72 18.76 2.41
N PHE A 96 3.29 18.71 3.62
CA PHE A 96 4.06 19.82 4.18
C PHE A 96 5.55 19.51 4.36
N PHE A 97 5.91 18.23 4.46
CA PHE A 97 7.28 17.80 4.69
C PHE A 97 7.82 17.03 3.49
N GLU A 98 9.02 17.40 3.06
CA GLU A 98 9.78 16.63 2.07
C GLU A 98 10.59 15.55 2.79
N LEU A 99 10.55 14.31 2.28
CA LEU A 99 11.28 13.17 2.86
C LEU A 99 12.79 13.42 2.95
N GLU A 100 13.36 14.11 1.98
CA GLU A 100 14.81 14.34 1.88
C GLU A 100 15.32 15.32 2.96
N LYS A 101 14.47 16.24 3.42
CA LYS A 101 14.84 17.32 4.33
C LYS A 101 14.37 17.10 5.76
N SER A 102 13.33 16.29 5.97
CA SER A 102 12.68 16.14 7.27
C SER A 102 13.09 14.84 7.97
N GLN A 103 13.93 14.95 9.00
CA GLN A 103 14.28 13.81 9.88
C GLN A 103 13.04 13.21 10.57
N PHE A 104 12.03 14.04 10.84
CA PHE A 104 10.74 13.57 11.32
C PHE A 104 10.09 12.61 10.31
N LEU A 105 10.01 13.01 9.03
CA LEU A 105 9.40 12.17 8.00
C LEU A 105 10.24 10.91 7.71
N GLN A 106 11.56 10.99 7.83
CA GLN A 106 12.47 9.85 7.69
C GLN A 106 12.31 8.81 8.81
N SER A 107 11.69 9.16 9.92
CA SER A 107 11.51 8.30 11.09
C SER A 107 10.04 8.11 11.46
N LEU A 108 9.55 8.87 12.43
CA LEU A 108 8.23 8.74 13.03
C LEU A 108 7.11 9.09 12.04
N GLY A 109 7.37 10.01 11.12
CA GLY A 109 6.40 10.46 10.13
C GLY A 109 5.89 9.32 9.24
N ILE A 110 6.76 8.39 8.81
CA ILE A 110 6.33 7.21 8.04
C ILE A 110 5.33 6.38 8.85
N THR A 111 5.59 6.10 10.13
CA THR A 111 4.65 5.36 11.00
C THR A 111 3.31 6.07 11.12
N ILE A 112 3.33 7.39 11.34
CA ILE A 112 2.11 8.22 11.42
C ILE A 112 1.28 8.08 10.13
N ILE A 113 1.92 8.21 8.97
CA ILE A 113 1.28 8.12 7.68
C ILE A 113 0.70 6.71 7.44
N GLU A 114 1.44 5.66 7.81
CA GLU A 114 0.98 4.27 7.72
C GLU A 114 -0.29 4.03 8.55
N PHE A 115 -0.35 4.53 9.79
CA PHE A 115 -1.56 4.46 10.61
C PHE A 115 -2.71 5.28 10.01
N GLY A 116 -2.40 6.44 9.41
CA GLY A 116 -3.39 7.24 8.69
C GLY A 116 -4.02 6.45 7.52
N PHE A 117 -3.21 5.80 6.70
CA PHE A 117 -3.72 4.94 5.62
C PHE A 117 -4.46 3.71 6.14
N ALA A 118 -4.01 3.07 7.23
CA ALA A 118 -4.71 1.96 7.85
C ALA A 118 -6.12 2.37 8.33
N GLY A 119 -6.24 3.53 8.99
CA GLY A 119 -7.53 4.09 9.41
C GLY A 119 -8.43 4.47 8.25
N LEU A 120 -7.86 5.00 7.15
CA LEU A 120 -8.60 5.32 5.93
C LEU A 120 -9.15 4.04 5.28
N ILE A 121 -8.30 3.04 5.03
CA ILE A 121 -8.68 1.77 4.42
C ILE A 121 -9.76 1.09 5.24
N ILE A 122 -9.59 0.99 6.57
CA ILE A 122 -10.57 0.29 7.40
C ILE A 122 -11.92 1.03 7.39
N SER A 123 -11.92 2.36 7.38
CA SER A 123 -13.15 3.16 7.30
C SER A 123 -13.85 3.03 5.95
N LEU A 124 -13.09 2.84 4.86
CA LEU A 124 -13.61 2.63 3.51
C LEU A 124 -14.20 1.22 3.33
N ILE A 125 -13.58 0.19 3.91
CA ILE A 125 -14.10 -1.19 3.86
C ILE A 125 -15.50 -1.28 4.47
N PHE A 126 -15.77 -0.51 5.52
CA PHE A 126 -17.07 -0.48 6.20
C PHE A 126 -17.92 0.74 5.78
N TRP A 127 -17.63 1.32 4.62
CA TRP A 127 -18.38 2.45 4.12
C TRP A 127 -19.68 1.98 3.48
N GLU A 128 -20.80 2.19 4.17
CA GLU A 128 -22.13 2.13 3.55
C GLU A 128 -22.47 3.47 2.90
N THR A 129 -22.79 3.45 1.60
CA THR A 129 -23.26 4.62 0.84
C THR A 129 -24.78 4.56 0.67
N ASN A 130 -25.47 5.65 0.98
CA ASN A 130 -26.87 5.87 0.62
C ASN A 130 -26.95 7.03 -0.38
N PHE A 131 -26.50 6.81 -1.61
CA PHE A 131 -26.59 7.82 -2.68
C PHE A 131 -27.88 7.65 -3.49
N PRO A 132 -28.38 8.70 -4.16
CA PRO A 132 -29.40 8.56 -5.18
C PRO A 132 -28.94 7.61 -6.30
N PRO A 133 -29.84 6.83 -6.94
CA PRO A 133 -29.46 5.74 -7.85
C PRO A 133 -28.51 6.13 -8.99
N LEU A 134 -28.69 7.32 -9.57
CA LEU A 134 -27.82 7.81 -10.65
C LEU A 134 -26.38 8.08 -10.17
N ILE A 135 -26.24 8.67 -8.98
CA ILE A 135 -24.95 8.98 -8.37
C ILE A 135 -24.27 7.68 -7.93
N GLU A 136 -25.04 6.76 -7.36
CA GLU A 136 -24.56 5.44 -6.96
C GLU A 136 -23.97 4.67 -8.15
N GLN A 137 -24.64 4.67 -9.31
CA GLN A 137 -24.13 3.98 -10.50
C GLN A 137 -22.77 4.54 -10.96
N LEU A 138 -22.64 5.86 -11.07
CA LEU A 138 -21.37 6.50 -11.47
C LEU A 138 -20.28 6.26 -10.42
N PHE A 139 -20.63 6.33 -9.14
CA PHE A 139 -19.70 6.10 -8.04
C PHE A 139 -19.19 4.65 -8.02
N ASN A 140 -20.08 3.68 -8.23
CA ASN A 140 -19.72 2.27 -8.32
C ASN A 140 -18.78 1.98 -9.50
N GLN A 141 -19.03 2.57 -10.68
CA GLN A 141 -18.13 2.43 -11.82
C GLN A 141 -16.72 2.93 -11.51
N ILE A 142 -16.60 4.08 -10.85
CA ILE A 142 -15.30 4.64 -10.45
C ILE A 142 -14.62 3.72 -9.43
N ILE A 143 -15.37 3.24 -8.43
CA ILE A 143 -14.85 2.30 -7.43
C ILE A 143 -14.38 1.01 -8.09
N ASP A 144 -15.12 0.45 -9.03
CA ASP A 144 -14.75 -0.79 -9.71
C ASP A 144 -13.45 -0.63 -10.49
N ILE A 145 -13.28 0.51 -11.19
CA ILE A 145 -12.02 0.83 -11.88
C ILE A 145 -10.87 0.95 -10.88
N LEU A 146 -11.06 1.70 -9.80
CA LEU A 146 -10.05 1.86 -8.75
C LEU A 146 -9.72 0.54 -8.06
N ALA A 147 -10.70 -0.34 -7.87
CA ALA A 147 -10.54 -1.66 -7.30
C ALA A 147 -9.72 -2.57 -8.23
N VAL A 148 -9.96 -2.53 -9.54
CA VAL A 148 -9.15 -3.27 -10.54
C VAL A 148 -7.71 -2.79 -10.55
N ILE A 149 -7.49 -1.47 -10.49
CA ILE A 149 -6.14 -0.87 -10.40
C ILE A 149 -5.47 -1.30 -9.09
N GLY A 150 -6.18 -1.22 -7.96
CA GLY A 150 -5.69 -1.64 -6.65
C GLY A 150 -5.34 -3.12 -6.59
N LEU A 151 -6.19 -3.99 -7.16
CA LEU A 151 -5.95 -5.42 -7.24
C LEU A 151 -4.72 -5.75 -8.10
N SER A 152 -4.51 -4.98 -9.18
CA SER A 152 -3.36 -5.15 -10.08
C SER A 152 -2.15 -4.30 -9.70
N SER A 153 -2.17 -3.68 -8.51
CA SER A 153 -1.16 -2.69 -8.08
C SER A 153 0.26 -3.25 -8.05
N TYR A 154 0.41 -4.53 -7.68
CA TYR A 154 1.71 -5.19 -7.67
C TYR A 154 2.31 -5.30 -9.08
N SER A 155 1.54 -5.77 -10.06
CA SER A 155 1.99 -5.82 -11.45
C SER A 155 2.29 -4.41 -11.98
N ILE A 156 1.41 -3.43 -11.74
CA ILE A 156 1.65 -2.03 -12.13
C ILE A 156 2.96 -1.51 -11.52
N TYR A 157 3.20 -1.74 -10.23
CA TYR A 157 4.42 -1.36 -9.53
C TYR A 157 5.68 -2.04 -10.09
N LEU A 158 5.62 -3.27 -10.60
CA LEU A 158 6.79 -3.85 -11.26
C LEU A 158 7.03 -3.23 -12.63
N TRP A 159 5.99 -3.16 -13.45
CA TRP A 159 6.11 -2.81 -14.86
C TRP A 159 6.25 -1.31 -15.13
N HIS A 160 5.84 -0.43 -14.21
CA HIS A 160 6.06 1.02 -14.36
C HIS A 160 7.56 1.38 -14.48
N MET A 161 8.46 0.62 -13.85
CA MET A 161 9.90 0.83 -13.98
C MET A 161 10.41 0.49 -15.38
N ALA A 162 9.83 -0.53 -16.02
CA ALA A 162 10.15 -0.84 -17.42
C ALA A 162 9.66 0.28 -18.35
N VAL A 163 8.51 0.89 -18.07
CA VAL A 163 8.02 2.06 -18.82
C VAL A 163 9.01 3.21 -18.72
N ILE A 164 9.56 3.49 -17.53
CA ILE A 164 10.60 4.53 -17.36
C ILE A 164 11.89 4.14 -18.09
N ARG A 165 12.48 3.00 -17.74
CA ARG A 165 13.84 2.62 -18.15
C ARG A 165 13.95 2.21 -19.61
N TRP A 166 12.92 1.56 -20.16
CA TRP A 166 12.93 1.06 -21.53
C TRP A 166 12.07 1.90 -22.46
N GLY A 167 10.97 2.45 -21.96
CA GLY A 167 10.10 3.35 -22.74
C GLY A 167 10.68 4.75 -22.85
N ILE A 168 10.61 5.53 -21.76
CA ILE A 168 10.95 6.97 -21.76
C ILE A 168 12.45 7.18 -21.99
N GLU A 169 13.30 6.56 -21.17
CA GLU A 169 14.76 6.68 -21.33
C GLU A 169 15.23 6.09 -22.67
N GLY A 170 14.58 5.01 -23.15
CA GLY A 170 14.87 4.42 -24.46
C GLY A 170 14.52 5.36 -25.61
N PHE A 171 13.37 6.03 -25.54
CA PHE A 171 12.95 7.04 -26.52
C PHE A 171 13.96 8.18 -26.61
N TYR A 172 14.39 8.75 -25.48
CA TYR A 172 15.39 9.83 -25.48
C TYR A 172 16.77 9.39 -25.97
N ARG A 173 17.14 8.12 -25.81
CA ARG A 173 18.39 7.58 -26.42
C ARG A 173 18.29 7.49 -27.94
N LEU A 174 17.12 7.15 -28.48
CA LEU A 174 16.89 7.08 -29.93
C LEU A 174 16.69 8.46 -30.57
N PHE A 175 16.12 9.41 -29.82
CA PHE A 175 15.83 10.77 -30.28
C PHE A 175 16.39 11.82 -29.31
N PRO A 176 17.72 12.02 -29.23
CA PRO A 176 18.36 12.86 -28.21
C PRO A 176 17.98 14.35 -28.26
N ASN A 177 17.61 14.84 -29.44
CA ASN A 177 17.28 16.24 -29.67
C ASN A 177 15.76 16.53 -29.57
N THR A 178 14.96 15.51 -29.24
CA THR A 178 13.52 15.67 -29.07
C THR A 178 13.22 15.82 -27.58
N SER A 179 12.45 16.86 -27.23
CA SER A 179 11.95 17.05 -25.88
C SER A 179 10.43 16.91 -25.87
N ILE A 180 9.90 16.02 -25.04
CA ILE A 180 8.46 15.94 -24.79
C ILE A 180 8.14 16.89 -23.64
N HIS A 181 7.03 17.63 -23.74
CA HIS A 181 6.60 18.49 -22.64
C HIS A 181 6.25 17.63 -21.41
N PHE A 182 6.67 18.07 -20.21
CA PHE A 182 6.58 17.25 -19.00
C PHE A 182 5.17 16.73 -18.70
N VAL A 183 4.13 17.53 -18.98
CA VAL A 183 2.72 17.13 -18.77
C VAL A 183 2.35 15.95 -19.66
N VAL A 184 2.80 15.97 -20.92
CA VAL A 184 2.54 14.90 -21.88
C VAL A 184 3.30 13.64 -21.47
N GLU A 185 4.57 13.80 -21.09
CA GLU A 185 5.38 12.69 -20.58
C GLU A 185 4.76 12.06 -19.32
N PHE A 186 4.31 12.88 -18.37
CA PHE A 186 3.65 12.41 -17.14
C PHE A 186 2.41 11.59 -17.44
N TRP A 187 1.49 12.09 -18.27
CA TRP A 187 0.26 11.37 -18.58
C TRP A 187 0.54 10.13 -19.41
N LEU A 188 1.47 10.19 -20.36
CA LEU A 188 1.89 9.02 -21.13
C LEU A 188 2.47 7.95 -20.21
N TYR A 189 3.40 8.32 -19.33
CA TYR A 189 3.95 7.44 -18.30
C TYR A 189 2.86 6.81 -17.44
N PHE A 190 1.95 7.63 -16.90
CA PHE A 190 0.90 7.20 -15.98
C PHE A 190 -0.03 6.18 -16.64
N PHE A 191 -0.59 6.50 -17.81
CA PHE A 191 -1.51 5.61 -18.50
C PHE A 191 -0.83 4.36 -19.05
N VAL A 192 0.37 4.49 -19.64
CA VAL A 192 1.11 3.33 -20.17
C VAL A 192 1.49 2.38 -19.03
N SER A 193 1.89 2.89 -17.87
CA SER A 193 2.21 2.05 -16.70
C SER A 193 1.01 1.27 -16.20
N ILE A 194 -0.17 1.90 -16.12
CA ILE A 194 -1.40 1.21 -15.73
C ILE A 194 -1.77 0.15 -16.78
N CYS A 195 -1.83 0.53 -18.06
CA CYS A 195 -2.19 -0.38 -19.15
C CYS A 195 -1.25 -1.58 -19.24
N LEU A 196 0.07 -1.35 -19.19
CA LEU A 196 1.07 -2.41 -19.23
C LEU A 196 0.99 -3.30 -17.99
N GLY A 197 0.83 -2.71 -16.80
CA GLY A 197 0.65 -3.46 -15.56
C GLY A 197 -0.58 -4.36 -15.59
N LEU A 198 -1.73 -3.86 -16.08
CA LEU A 198 -2.95 -4.65 -16.24
C LEU A 198 -2.78 -5.78 -17.27
N LEU A 199 -2.09 -5.50 -18.37
CA LEU A 199 -1.78 -6.51 -19.38
C LEU A 199 -0.90 -7.62 -18.79
N MET A 200 0.17 -7.24 -18.09
CA MET A 200 1.11 -8.19 -17.51
C MET A 200 0.53 -8.95 -16.32
N ALA A 201 -0.44 -8.38 -15.61
CA ALA A 201 -1.21 -9.12 -14.62
C ALA A 201 -1.95 -10.30 -15.28
N LYS A 202 -2.53 -10.07 -16.47
CA LYS A 202 -3.22 -11.14 -17.22
C LYS A 202 -2.27 -12.13 -17.87
N LEU A 203 -1.13 -11.67 -18.39
CA LEU A 203 -0.18 -12.51 -19.15
C LEU A 203 0.79 -13.29 -18.26
N VAL A 204 1.14 -12.76 -17.10
CA VAL A 204 2.21 -13.33 -16.24
C VAL A 204 1.66 -13.67 -14.86
N GLU A 205 1.08 -12.70 -14.16
CA GLU A 205 0.68 -12.88 -12.75
C GLU A 205 -0.41 -13.96 -12.62
N ASN A 206 -1.52 -13.81 -13.34
CA ASN A 206 -2.66 -14.73 -13.27
C ASN A 206 -2.29 -16.17 -13.68
N PRO A 207 -1.55 -16.41 -14.78
CA PRO A 207 -1.08 -17.75 -15.11
C PRO A 207 -0.15 -18.34 -14.05
N THR A 208 0.75 -17.52 -13.49
CA THR A 208 1.65 -17.96 -12.42
C THR A 208 0.89 -18.34 -11.15
N GLN A 209 -0.12 -17.57 -10.76
CA GLN A 209 -0.99 -17.90 -9.64
C GLN A 209 -1.80 -19.19 -9.89
N LYS A 210 -2.31 -19.39 -11.11
CA LYS A 210 -2.99 -20.62 -11.50
C LYS A 210 -2.04 -21.83 -11.44
N LEU A 211 -0.82 -21.68 -11.95
CA LEU A 211 0.21 -22.72 -11.89
C LEU A 211 0.56 -23.05 -10.43
N ARG A 212 0.74 -22.03 -9.58
CA ARG A 212 0.98 -22.22 -8.14
C ARG A 212 -0.16 -23.00 -7.49
N ASN A 213 -1.41 -22.62 -7.73
CA ASN A 213 -2.57 -23.28 -7.14
C ASN A 213 -2.74 -24.72 -7.67
N TRP A 214 -2.29 -25.00 -8.89
CA TRP A 214 -2.27 -26.34 -9.44
C TRP A 214 -1.16 -27.21 -8.80
N LEU A 215 0.06 -26.68 -8.65
CA LEU A 215 1.19 -27.38 -8.01
C LEU A 215 0.99 -27.55 -6.49
N TYR A 216 0.40 -26.56 -5.84
CA TYR A 216 0.17 -26.51 -4.40
C TYR A 216 -1.29 -26.13 -4.12
N PRO A 217 -2.22 -27.09 -4.23
CA PRO A 217 -3.63 -26.83 -3.98
C PRO A 217 -3.86 -26.29 -2.57
N PRO A 218 -4.72 -25.26 -2.41
CA PRO A 218 -5.07 -24.77 -1.08
C PRO A 218 -5.70 -25.90 -0.28
N LYS A 219 -5.14 -26.18 0.90
CA LYS A 219 -5.74 -27.13 1.85
C LYS A 219 -6.91 -26.42 2.53
N SER A 220 -8.11 -26.95 2.33
CA SER A 220 -9.36 -26.54 3.00
C SER A 220 -9.26 -26.67 4.52
#